data_AF-A0A0A8E5Y8-F1
#
_entry.id   AF-A0A0A8E5Y8-F1
#
_cell.length_a   1.000
_cell.length_b   1.000
_cell.length_c   1.000
_cell.angle_alpha   90.00
_cell.angle_beta   90.00
_cell.angle_gamma   90.00
#
_symmetry.space_group_name_H-M   'P 1'
#
loop_
_entity.id
_entity.type
_entity.pdbx_description
1 polymer ?
#
loop_
_entity_poly.entity_id
_entity_poly.type
_entity_poly.pdbx_seq_one_letter_code
_entity_poly.pdbx_strand_id
1 'polypeptide(L)'
;MWKTCFFNIINTVDDFVPESQSTFDICRNTVLSKINKLESIFLSENDSTDNSFCHLIIFATVAYCDELLSLKAIEHNLNYKPMQVDLFNVANAGDVFYEYIDSILQRKKNLDFVYLIYYFLLEHGYRGRYDLNNPKRLMYIRQLAFYIKPTLKATKFTLNQNTRKNLLWAKTPKNFFVFSSFIVLIVSFCVTQYI
;
A
#
# COMPACT_ATOMS: atom_id res chain seq x y z
N MET A 1 -13.62 10.20 11.45
CA MET A 1 -13.23 8.98 12.22
C MET A 1 -12.26 8.05 11.48
N TRP A 2 -11.99 8.33 10.20
CA TRP A 2 -11.15 7.51 9.33
C TRP A 2 -9.71 7.26 9.84
N LYS A 3 -9.05 8.24 10.48
CA LYS A 3 -7.64 8.11 10.94
C LYS A 3 -7.46 6.90 11.85
N THR A 4 -8.33 6.75 12.84
CA THR A 4 -8.27 5.63 13.79
C THR A 4 -8.45 4.29 13.07
N CYS A 5 -9.37 4.21 12.10
CA CYS A 5 -9.60 3.00 11.32
C CYS A 5 -8.39 2.68 10.43
N PHE A 6 -7.84 3.69 9.74
CA PHE A 6 -6.63 3.58 8.93
C PHE A 6 -5.45 3.04 9.74
N PHE A 7 -5.10 3.68 10.87
CA PHE A 7 -3.99 3.22 11.70
C PHE A 7 -4.24 1.85 12.32
N ASN A 8 -5.48 1.52 12.64
CA ASN A 8 -5.81 0.20 13.14
C ASN A 8 -5.52 -0.88 12.10
N ILE A 9 -5.77 -0.61 10.80
CA ILE A 9 -5.38 -1.49 9.69
C ILE A 9 -3.86 -1.62 9.63
N ILE A 10 -3.13 -0.50 9.60
CA ILE A 10 -1.66 -0.49 9.52
C ILE A 10 -1.05 -1.29 10.67
N ASN A 11 -1.42 -1.00 11.92
CA ASN A 11 -0.91 -1.73 13.08
C ASN A 11 -1.29 -3.23 13.05
N THR A 12 -2.49 -3.57 12.58
CA THR A 12 -2.90 -4.99 12.46
C THR A 12 -1.95 -5.72 11.53
N VAL A 13 -1.57 -5.12 10.40
CA VAL A 13 -0.66 -5.75 9.45
C VAL A 13 0.76 -5.73 9.97
N ASP A 14 1.23 -4.63 10.54
CA ASP A 14 2.61 -4.48 11.02
C ASP A 14 2.93 -5.46 12.16
N ASP A 15 2.05 -5.55 13.16
CA ASP A 15 2.26 -6.35 14.37
C ASP A 15 1.92 -7.84 14.18
N PHE A 16 1.30 -8.22 13.06
CA PHE A 16 0.90 -9.59 12.80
C PHE A 16 2.10 -10.52 12.57
N VAL A 17 2.20 -11.59 13.33
CA VAL A 17 3.18 -12.67 13.10
C VAL A 17 2.39 -13.94 12.76
N PRO A 18 2.57 -14.52 11.56
CA PRO A 18 1.81 -15.70 11.19
C PRO A 18 2.39 -16.96 11.83
N GLU A 19 1.50 -17.78 12.39
CA GLU A 19 1.85 -19.09 12.98
C GLU A 19 1.47 -20.25 12.05
N SER A 20 0.46 -20.05 11.21
CA SER A 20 -0.14 -21.06 10.35
C SER A 20 -0.91 -20.42 9.18
N GLN A 21 -1.28 -21.22 8.18
CA GLN A 21 -2.14 -20.76 7.09
C GLN A 21 -3.49 -20.24 7.61
N SER A 22 -4.09 -20.90 8.60
CA SER A 22 -5.39 -20.49 9.13
C SER A 22 -5.34 -19.13 9.83
N THR A 23 -4.31 -18.88 10.65
CA THR A 23 -4.12 -17.58 11.31
C THR A 23 -3.85 -16.47 10.30
N PHE A 24 -3.13 -16.77 9.22
CA PHE A 24 -2.89 -15.86 8.12
C PHE A 24 -4.19 -15.50 7.37
N ASP A 25 -5.02 -16.49 7.04
CA ASP A 25 -6.31 -16.27 6.37
C ASP A 25 -7.27 -15.45 7.24
N ILE A 26 -7.30 -15.70 8.56
CA ILE A 26 -8.07 -14.91 9.53
C ILE A 26 -7.58 -13.45 9.54
N CYS A 27 -6.26 -13.23 9.56
CA CYS A 27 -5.70 -11.88 9.53
C CYS A 27 -6.09 -11.15 8.23
N ARG A 28 -5.91 -11.79 7.07
CA ARG A 28 -6.33 -11.25 5.77
C ARG A 28 -7.79 -10.84 5.75
N ASN A 29 -8.69 -11.71 6.19
CA ASN A 29 -10.13 -11.41 6.21
C ASN A 29 -10.49 -10.30 7.21
N THR A 30 -9.77 -10.24 8.34
CA THR A 30 -9.90 -9.16 9.33
C THR A 30 -9.47 -7.82 8.73
N VAL A 31 -8.35 -7.79 8.02
CA VAL A 31 -7.85 -6.59 7.33
C VAL A 31 -8.85 -6.15 6.26
N LEU A 32 -9.35 -7.08 5.44
CA LEU A 32 -10.34 -6.79 4.40
C LEU A 32 -11.63 -6.19 4.99
N SER A 33 -12.15 -6.75 6.08
CA SER A 33 -13.31 -6.21 6.80
C SER A 33 -13.07 -4.78 7.31
N LYS A 34 -11.88 -4.50 7.85
CA LYS A 34 -11.49 -3.15 8.28
C LYS A 34 -11.34 -2.18 7.11
N ILE A 35 -10.86 -2.64 5.96
CA ILE A 35 -10.74 -1.84 4.73
C ILE A 35 -12.12 -1.46 4.20
N ASN A 36 -13.08 -2.40 4.14
CA ASN A 36 -14.46 -2.11 3.75
C ASN A 36 -15.13 -1.11 4.72
N LYS A 37 -14.80 -1.19 6.02
CA LYS A 37 -15.23 -0.19 7.01
C LYS A 37 -14.59 1.18 6.78
N LEU A 38 -13.31 1.23 6.40
CA LEU A 38 -12.64 2.49 6.06
C LEU A 38 -13.28 3.14 4.83
N GLU A 39 -13.59 2.33 3.81
CA GLU A 39 -14.29 2.77 2.61
C GLU A 39 -15.66 3.36 2.93
N SER A 40 -16.49 2.67 3.72
CA SER A 40 -17.81 3.18 4.11
C SER A 40 -17.73 4.49 4.90
N ILE A 41 -16.72 4.66 5.77
CA ILE A 41 -16.48 5.93 6.45
C ILE A 41 -16.22 7.04 5.43
N PHE A 42 -15.30 6.84 4.46
CA PHE A 42 -14.99 7.84 3.46
C PHE A 42 -16.16 8.17 2.53
N LEU A 43 -16.97 7.17 2.16
CA LEU A 43 -18.18 7.37 1.35
C LEU A 43 -19.29 8.11 2.11
N SER A 44 -19.38 7.91 3.42
CA SER A 44 -20.38 8.62 4.26
C SER A 44 -19.97 10.04 4.64
N GLU A 45 -18.68 10.32 4.79
CA GLU A 45 -18.15 11.63 5.20
C GLU A 45 -18.00 12.61 4.02
N ASN A 46 -18.02 12.13 2.76
CA ASN A 46 -17.87 12.97 1.56
C ASN A 46 -19.13 12.90 0.70
N ASP A 47 -19.65 14.07 0.30
CA ASP A 47 -20.73 14.14 -0.68
C ASP A 47 -20.31 13.40 -1.97
N SER A 48 -21.22 12.57 -2.47
CA SER A 48 -21.16 11.58 -3.58
C SER A 48 -20.44 11.96 -4.90
N THR A 49 -19.87 13.15 -5.02
CA THR A 49 -19.22 13.66 -6.24
C THR A 49 -17.73 13.35 -6.34
N ASP A 50 -17.05 12.90 -5.27
CA ASP A 50 -15.61 12.60 -5.33
C ASP A 50 -15.21 11.19 -4.85
N ASN A 51 -15.96 10.18 -5.33
CA ASN A 51 -15.61 8.76 -5.21
C ASN A 51 -14.17 8.44 -5.67
N SER A 52 -13.58 9.32 -6.48
CA SER A 52 -12.20 9.20 -6.94
C SER A 52 -11.17 9.24 -5.80
N PHE A 53 -11.40 10.00 -4.72
CA PHE A 53 -10.46 10.04 -3.59
C PHE A 53 -10.59 8.83 -2.67
N CYS A 54 -11.81 8.35 -2.46
CA CYS A 54 -12.03 7.11 -1.70
C CYS A 54 -11.25 5.96 -2.34
N HIS A 55 -11.42 5.77 -3.66
CA HIS A 55 -10.67 4.79 -4.44
C HIS A 55 -9.16 4.91 -4.25
N LEU A 56 -8.60 6.12 -4.40
CA LEU A 56 -7.16 6.35 -4.25
C LEU A 56 -6.62 5.97 -2.86
N ILE A 57 -7.40 6.22 -1.81
CA ILE A 57 -7.02 5.94 -0.42
C ILE A 57 -7.11 4.45 -0.12
N ILE A 58 -8.21 3.81 -0.50
CA ILE A 58 -8.43 2.38 -0.29
C ILE A 58 -7.38 1.60 -1.07
N PHE A 59 -7.12 1.98 -2.32
CA PHE A 59 -6.07 1.37 -3.13
C PHE A 59 -4.69 1.46 -2.47
N ALA A 60 -4.28 2.66 -2.04
CA ALA A 60 -2.99 2.86 -1.38
C ALA A 60 -2.85 2.00 -0.11
N THR A 61 -3.93 1.92 0.68
CA THR A 61 -3.97 1.12 1.91
C THR A 61 -3.84 -0.37 1.60
N VAL A 62 -4.58 -0.87 0.59
CA VAL A 62 -4.51 -2.26 0.14
C VAL A 62 -3.12 -2.60 -0.38
N ALA A 63 -2.54 -1.74 -1.23
CA ALA A 63 -1.22 -1.95 -1.80
C ALA A 63 -0.14 -2.09 -0.71
N TYR A 64 -0.21 -1.28 0.35
CA TYR A 64 0.66 -1.41 1.52
C TYR A 64 0.46 -2.74 2.26
N CYS A 65 -0.79 -3.09 2.54
CA CYS A 65 -1.11 -4.32 3.26
C CYS A 65 -0.63 -5.55 2.47
N ASP A 66 -0.88 -5.58 1.17
CA ASP A 66 -0.47 -6.66 0.28
C ASP A 66 1.06 -6.81 0.22
N GLU A 67 1.82 -5.71 0.18
CA GLU A 67 3.29 -5.76 0.20
C GLU A 67 3.79 -6.46 1.48
N LEU A 68 3.32 -6.03 2.65
CA LEU A 68 3.75 -6.61 3.92
C LEU A 68 3.26 -8.05 4.13
N LEU A 69 2.00 -8.33 3.82
CA LEU A 69 1.45 -9.68 3.95
C LEU A 69 2.11 -10.64 2.97
N SER A 70 2.46 -10.19 1.76
CA SER A 70 3.24 -11.00 0.81
C SER A 70 4.63 -11.33 1.35
N LEU A 71 5.32 -10.35 1.94
CA LEU A 71 6.63 -10.59 2.56
C LEU A 71 6.53 -11.61 3.69
N LYS A 72 5.55 -11.46 4.58
CA LYS A 72 5.30 -12.40 5.70
C LYS A 72 4.91 -13.79 5.20
N ALA A 73 4.09 -13.88 4.15
CA ALA A 73 3.72 -15.16 3.55
C ALA A 73 4.94 -15.87 2.97
N ILE A 74 5.81 -15.16 2.26
CA ILE A 74 7.07 -15.72 1.71
C ILE A 74 7.99 -16.19 2.84
N GLU A 75 8.21 -15.36 3.86
CA GLU A 75 9.09 -15.70 5.00
C GLU A 75 8.63 -16.96 5.74
N HIS A 76 7.33 -17.20 5.83
CA HIS A 76 6.73 -18.33 6.54
C HIS A 76 6.26 -19.47 5.62
N ASN A 77 6.56 -19.43 4.31
CA ASN A 77 6.11 -20.42 3.31
C ASN A 77 4.57 -20.64 3.29
N LEU A 78 3.81 -19.55 3.39
CA LEU A 78 2.35 -19.57 3.36
C LEU A 78 1.83 -19.16 1.98
N ASN A 79 0.63 -19.64 1.65
CA ASN A 79 -0.06 -19.24 0.44
C ASN A 79 -0.80 -17.91 0.68
N TYR A 80 -0.61 -16.94 -0.20
CA TYR A 80 -1.31 -15.67 -0.12
C TYR A 80 -1.87 -15.25 -1.47
N LYS A 81 -3.17 -14.94 -1.48
CA LYS A 81 -3.85 -14.26 -2.58
C LYS A 81 -3.96 -12.76 -2.26
N PRO A 82 -3.24 -11.87 -2.97
CA PRO A 82 -3.28 -10.43 -2.73
C PRO A 82 -4.69 -9.84 -2.82
N MET A 83 -5.01 -8.90 -1.93
CA MET A 83 -6.32 -8.25 -1.88
C MET A 83 -6.54 -7.30 -3.06
N GLN A 84 -5.46 -6.73 -3.63
CA GLN A 84 -5.49 -5.91 -4.85
C GLN A 84 -6.17 -6.60 -6.03
N VAL A 85 -6.04 -7.93 -6.14
CA VAL A 85 -6.64 -8.71 -7.22
C VAL A 85 -8.16 -8.78 -7.02
N ASP A 86 -8.59 -9.04 -5.79
CA ASP A 86 -10.02 -9.18 -5.47
C ASP A 86 -10.75 -7.84 -5.47
N LEU A 87 -10.12 -6.78 -4.98
CA LEU A 87 -10.76 -5.46 -4.80
C LEU A 87 -10.62 -4.56 -6.03
N PHE A 88 -9.52 -4.66 -6.78
CA PHE A 88 -9.21 -3.73 -7.86
C PHE A 88 -8.94 -4.41 -9.21
N ASN A 89 -8.92 -5.75 -9.26
CA ASN A 89 -8.53 -6.51 -10.45
C ASN A 89 -7.13 -6.09 -10.98
N VAL A 90 -6.21 -5.79 -10.06
CA VAL A 90 -4.84 -5.36 -10.36
C VAL A 90 -3.86 -6.38 -9.77
N ALA A 91 -2.84 -6.77 -10.55
CA ALA A 91 -1.76 -7.64 -10.08
C ALA A 91 -0.48 -6.88 -9.70
N ASN A 92 -0.33 -5.63 -10.16
CA ASN A 92 0.87 -4.80 -10.02
C ASN A 92 0.59 -3.49 -9.25
N ALA A 93 0.01 -3.54 -8.05
CA ALA A 93 -0.27 -2.29 -7.33
C ALA A 93 0.98 -1.48 -6.99
N GLY A 94 2.15 -2.13 -6.92
CA GLY A 94 3.43 -1.42 -6.77
C GLY A 94 3.74 -0.43 -7.89
N ASP A 95 3.24 -0.65 -9.12
CA ASP A 95 3.38 0.30 -10.23
C ASP A 95 2.25 1.32 -10.21
N VAL A 96 1.01 0.83 -10.14
CA VAL A 96 -0.22 1.64 -10.17
C VAL A 96 -0.25 2.65 -9.03
N PHE A 97 0.32 2.33 -7.86
CA PHE A 97 0.46 3.26 -6.75
C PHE A 97 1.23 4.53 -7.13
N TYR A 98 2.34 4.39 -7.87
CA TYR A 98 3.12 5.56 -8.31
C TYR A 98 2.48 6.27 -9.49
N GLU A 99 1.75 5.56 -10.36
CA GLU A 99 0.92 6.20 -11.39
C GLU A 99 -0.16 7.07 -10.76
N TYR A 100 -0.77 6.60 -9.66
CA TYR A 100 -1.70 7.41 -8.89
C TYR A 100 -1.02 8.62 -8.26
N ILE A 101 0.19 8.50 -7.70
CA ILE A 101 0.97 9.67 -7.23
C ILE A 101 1.20 10.67 -8.37
N ASP A 102 1.65 10.21 -9.53
CA ASP A 102 1.85 11.08 -10.69
C ASP A 102 0.56 11.81 -11.06
N SER A 103 -0.56 11.09 -11.12
CA SER A 103 -1.87 11.64 -11.46
C SER A 103 -2.38 12.69 -10.46
N ILE A 104 -2.22 12.47 -9.15
CA ILE A 104 -2.69 13.41 -8.12
C ILE A 104 -1.82 14.67 -8.10
N LEU A 105 -0.49 14.53 -8.26
CA LEU A 105 0.44 15.66 -8.30
C LEU A 105 0.22 16.53 -9.54
N GLN A 106 -0.11 15.93 -10.70
CA GLN A 106 -0.43 16.67 -11.92
C GLN A 106 -1.72 17.48 -11.80
N ARG A 107 -2.75 16.94 -11.13
CA ARG A 107 -4.04 17.61 -10.97
C ARG A 107 -3.99 18.87 -10.12
N LYS A 108 -2.94 19.04 -9.29
CA LYS A 108 -2.73 20.19 -8.39
C LYS A 108 -3.98 20.58 -7.56
N LYS A 109 -4.85 19.61 -7.26
CA LYS A 109 -6.01 19.82 -6.40
C LYS A 109 -5.58 19.81 -4.93
N ASN A 110 -6.31 20.52 -4.08
CA ASN A 110 -6.13 20.47 -2.61
C ASN A 110 -6.67 19.14 -2.07
N LEU A 111 -5.88 18.07 -2.20
CA LEU A 111 -6.21 16.72 -1.73
C LEU A 111 -5.43 16.39 -0.46
N ASP A 112 -5.53 17.27 0.53
CA ASP A 112 -4.65 17.29 1.70
C ASP A 112 -4.54 15.92 2.39
N PHE A 113 -5.65 15.18 2.51
CA PHE A 113 -5.70 13.87 3.16
C PHE A 113 -5.21 12.72 2.26
N VAL A 114 -5.42 12.79 0.94
CA VAL A 114 -4.86 11.81 -0.01
C VAL A 114 -3.34 11.93 -0.01
N TYR A 115 -2.80 13.15 -0.14
CA TYR A 115 -1.36 13.38 -0.06
C TYR A 115 -0.76 12.89 1.25
N LEU A 116 -1.46 13.13 2.37
CA LEU A 116 -1.04 12.69 3.69
C LEU A 116 -0.95 11.17 3.82
N ILE A 117 -1.90 10.42 3.27
CA ILE A 117 -1.89 8.95 3.33
C ILE A 117 -0.75 8.39 2.47
N TYR A 118 -0.62 8.85 1.23
CA TYR A 118 0.48 8.41 0.34
C TYR A 118 1.85 8.77 0.93
N TYR A 119 2.00 9.99 1.47
CA TYR A 119 3.22 10.41 2.15
C TYR A 119 3.51 9.52 3.37
N PHE A 120 2.51 9.26 4.21
CA PHE A 120 2.66 8.42 5.38
C PHE A 120 3.13 7.02 5.01
N LEU A 121 2.47 6.35 4.05
CA LEU A 121 2.83 4.98 3.66
C LEU A 121 4.27 4.90 3.10
N LEU A 122 4.70 5.89 2.32
CA LEU A 122 6.08 5.97 1.84
C LEU A 122 7.07 6.20 3.00
N GLU A 123 6.81 7.13 3.92
CA GLU A 123 7.65 7.31 5.11
C GLU A 123 7.64 6.07 6.02
N HIS A 124 6.55 5.32 6.02
CA HIS A 124 6.36 4.08 6.77
C HIS A 124 7.05 2.87 6.12
N GLY A 125 7.70 3.04 4.97
CA GLY A 125 8.53 2.00 4.36
C GLY A 125 7.92 1.30 3.16
N TYR A 126 6.74 1.71 2.68
CA TYR A 126 6.19 1.20 1.43
C TYR A 126 7.19 1.37 0.28
N ARG A 127 7.45 0.29 -0.46
CA ARG A 127 8.40 0.26 -1.57
C ARG A 127 7.69 0.32 -2.91
N GLY A 128 6.67 -0.50 -3.12
CA GLY A 128 6.10 -0.77 -4.44
C GLY A 128 7.21 -1.17 -5.41
N ARG A 129 7.25 -0.53 -6.58
CA ARG A 129 8.28 -0.78 -7.60
C ARG A 129 9.69 -0.24 -7.28
N TYR A 130 9.87 0.58 -6.24
CA TYR A 130 11.15 1.25 -5.95
C TYR A 130 11.76 0.76 -4.64
N ASP A 131 13.09 0.65 -4.63
CA ASP A 131 13.84 0.51 -3.39
C ASP A 131 13.72 1.73 -2.48
N LEU A 132 13.94 1.52 -1.17
CA LEU A 132 13.83 2.58 -0.15
C LEU A 132 14.69 3.81 -0.45
N ASN A 133 15.91 3.59 -0.97
CA ASN A 133 16.89 4.64 -1.27
C ASN A 133 16.79 5.16 -2.72
N ASN A 134 15.79 4.73 -3.49
CA ASN A 134 15.64 5.16 -4.87
C ASN A 134 15.38 6.69 -4.94
N PRO A 135 16.15 7.47 -5.72
CA PRO A 135 15.99 8.92 -5.81
C PRO A 135 14.58 9.37 -6.23
N LYS A 136 13.92 8.63 -7.12
CA LYS A 136 12.57 8.95 -7.61
C LYS A 136 11.52 8.75 -6.51
N ARG A 137 11.65 7.69 -5.70
CA ARG A 137 10.84 7.49 -4.49
C ARG A 137 11.01 8.65 -3.49
N LEU A 138 12.25 9.05 -3.22
CA LEU A 138 12.55 10.18 -2.33
C LEU A 138 12.00 11.51 -2.88
N MET A 139 11.99 11.68 -4.21
CA MET A 139 11.37 12.84 -4.85
C MET A 139 9.85 12.87 -4.62
N TYR A 140 9.15 11.74 -4.77
CA TYR A 140 7.71 11.66 -4.49
C TYR A 140 7.39 12.03 -3.04
N ILE A 141 8.16 11.53 -2.07
CA ILE A 141 8.01 11.89 -0.66
C ILE A 141 8.11 13.41 -0.48
N ARG A 142 9.12 14.05 -1.06
CA ARG A 142 9.31 15.51 -0.98
C ARG A 142 8.17 16.28 -1.63
N GLN A 143 7.71 15.85 -2.80
CA GLN A 143 6.60 16.49 -3.51
C GLN A 143 5.29 16.37 -2.72
N LEU A 144 4.95 15.19 -2.22
CA LEU A 144 3.78 14.99 -1.37
C LEU A 144 3.87 15.85 -0.10
N ALA A 145 5.05 15.87 0.55
CA ALA A 145 5.30 16.71 1.71
C ALA A 145 5.10 18.21 1.40
N PHE A 146 5.46 18.69 0.21
CA PHE A 146 5.28 20.08 -0.18
C PHE A 146 3.79 20.48 -0.20
N TYR A 147 2.91 19.62 -0.70
CA TYR A 147 1.47 19.89 -0.83
C TYR A 147 0.67 19.70 0.46
N ILE A 148 1.21 19.02 1.48
CA ILE A 148 0.54 18.87 2.78
C ILE A 148 0.59 20.19 3.56
N LYS A 149 -0.57 20.73 3.93
CA LYS A 149 -0.68 21.97 4.72
C LYS A 149 0.14 21.91 6.02
N PRO A 150 0.80 23.01 6.44
CA PRO A 150 1.59 23.06 7.67
C PRO A 150 0.81 22.68 8.94
N THR A 151 -0.48 22.98 9.00
CA THR A 151 -1.37 22.62 10.13
C THR A 151 -1.54 21.10 10.28
N LEU A 152 -1.50 20.35 9.17
CA LEU A 152 -1.52 18.89 9.14
C LEU A 152 -0.15 18.28 9.42
N LYS A 153 0.94 19.01 9.16
CA LYS A 153 2.30 18.61 9.60
C LYS A 153 2.50 18.79 11.10
N ALA A 154 1.90 19.83 11.69
CA ALA A 154 2.00 20.17 13.12
C ALA A 154 1.17 19.24 14.01
N THR A 155 0.03 18.74 13.50
CA THR A 155 -0.54 17.48 14.00
C THR A 155 0.41 16.38 13.57
N LYS A 156 1.53 16.26 14.28
CA LYS A 156 2.44 15.12 14.15
C LYS A 156 1.55 13.88 14.13
N PHE A 157 1.38 13.29 12.95
CA PHE A 157 1.19 11.85 12.83
C PHE A 157 2.35 11.34 13.67
N THR A 158 2.07 10.97 14.93
CA THR A 158 3.02 10.33 15.82
C THR A 158 3.27 8.96 15.21
N LEU A 159 4.03 8.96 14.11
CA LEU A 159 4.82 7.86 13.62
C LEU A 159 5.59 7.42 14.86
N ASN A 160 5.09 6.35 15.47
CA ASN A 160 5.72 5.78 16.63
C ASN A 160 7.15 5.46 16.18
N GLN A 161 8.14 6.12 16.78
CA GLN A 161 9.54 5.93 16.41
C GLN A 161 9.98 4.47 16.65
N ASN A 162 9.19 3.68 17.39
CA ASN A 162 9.36 2.24 17.52
C ASN A 162 9.10 1.48 16.20
N THR A 163 8.20 1.94 15.32
CA THR A 163 7.97 1.29 14.02
C THR A 163 9.18 1.43 13.09
N ARG A 164 9.99 2.50 13.21
CA ARG A 164 11.29 2.60 12.53
C ARG A 164 12.32 1.56 13.00
N LYS A 165 12.28 1.13 14.27
CA LYS A 165 13.16 0.07 14.77
C LYS A 165 12.72 -1.29 14.25
N ASN A 166 11.41 -1.50 14.17
CA ASN A 166 10.80 -2.56 13.39
C ASN A 166 10.78 -2.24 11.89
N LEU A 167 11.79 -1.57 11.32
CA LEU A 167 12.05 -1.52 9.87
C LEU A 167 13.41 -2.15 9.53
N LEU A 168 14.20 -2.50 10.56
CA LEU A 168 15.50 -3.14 10.44
C LEU A 168 15.42 -4.61 10.01
N TRP A 169 14.24 -5.25 10.09
CA TRP A 169 13.98 -6.59 9.53
C TRP A 169 13.95 -6.59 8.00
N ALA A 170 13.80 -5.42 7.37
CA ALA A 170 13.86 -5.27 5.93
C ALA A 170 15.29 -5.27 5.34
N LYS A 171 16.27 -5.80 6.12
CA LYS A 171 17.54 -6.34 5.60
C LYS A 171 17.30 -7.75 5.04
N THR A 172 16.49 -7.88 4.00
CA THR A 172 16.49 -9.08 3.17
C THR A 172 17.70 -9.07 2.22
N PRO A 173 18.33 -10.22 1.96
CA PRO A 173 19.57 -10.31 1.19
C PRO A 173 19.38 -9.85 -0.26
N LYS A 174 20.42 -9.22 -0.82
CA LYS A 174 20.48 -8.45 -2.08
C LYS A 174 20.04 -9.18 -3.38
N ASN A 175 19.53 -10.41 -3.33
CA ASN A 175 19.42 -11.27 -4.52
C ASN A 175 17.99 -11.67 -4.95
N PHE A 176 16.92 -11.00 -4.49
CA PHE A 176 15.55 -11.52 -4.72
C PHE A 176 14.62 -10.72 -5.66
N PHE A 177 15.11 -9.73 -6.41
CA PHE A 177 14.25 -8.96 -7.32
C PHE A 177 14.54 -9.22 -8.80
N VAL A 178 14.03 -10.35 -9.31
CA VAL A 178 13.75 -10.53 -10.74
C VAL A 178 12.40 -11.25 -10.89
N PHE A 179 11.29 -10.54 -10.72
CA PHE A 179 9.96 -11.09 -11.04
C PHE A 179 9.07 -10.18 -11.88
N SER A 180 9.62 -9.16 -12.53
CA SER A 180 8.88 -8.43 -13.59
C SER A 180 9.00 -9.06 -14.98
N SER A 181 9.97 -9.96 -15.20
CA SER A 181 10.23 -10.51 -16.55
C SER A 181 9.63 -11.91 -16.81
N PHE A 182 9.17 -12.64 -15.79
CA PHE A 182 8.67 -14.01 -15.98
C PHE A 182 7.19 -14.10 -16.36
N ILE A 183 6.38 -13.10 -15.98
CA ILE A 183 4.94 -13.10 -16.32
C ILE A 183 4.72 -12.84 -17.83
N VAL A 184 5.60 -12.07 -18.47
CA VAL A 184 5.51 -11.80 -19.92
C VAL A 184 5.84 -13.05 -20.76
N LEU A 185 6.70 -13.95 -20.27
CA LEU A 185 7.07 -15.16 -21.01
C LEU A 185 5.97 -16.24 -20.99
N ILE A 186 5.20 -16.33 -19.90
CA ILE A 186 4.10 -17.32 -19.82
C ILE A 186 2.96 -16.95 -20.77
N VAL A 187 2.66 -15.65 -20.91
CA VAL A 187 1.60 -15.20 -21.84
C VAL A 187 2.02 -15.38 -23.30
N SER A 188 3.30 -15.17 -23.64
CA SER A 188 3.76 -15.38 -25.02
C SER A 188 3.81 -16.86 -25.42
N PHE A 189 4.11 -17.78 -24.48
CA PHE A 189 4.18 -19.22 -24.78
C PHE A 189 2.80 -19.84 -25.06
N CYS A 190 1.75 -19.36 -24.36
CA CYS A 190 0.38 -19.82 -24.59
C CYS A 190 -0.21 -19.36 -25.93
N VAL A 191 0.22 -18.21 -26.47
CA VAL A 191 -0.28 -17.71 -27.76
C VAL A 191 0.33 -18.46 -28.95
N THR A 192 1.57 -18.94 -28.85
CA THR A 192 2.23 -19.69 -29.94
C THR A 192 1.85 -21.16 -30.05
N GLN A 193 1.16 -21.74 -29.06
CA GLN A 193 0.69 -23.14 -29.10
C GLN A 193 -0.74 -23.27 -29.65
N TYR A 194 -1.42 -22.15 -29.96
CA TYR A 194 -2.81 -22.11 -30.44
C TYR A 194 -2.98 -21.37 -31.78
N ILE A 195 -1.89 -21.17 -32.54
CA ILE A 195 -1.88 -20.71 -33.94
C ILE A 195 -1.08 -21.73 -34.75
#